data_AF-A0A6J5E5S1-F1
#
_entry.id   AF-A0A6J5E5S1-F1
#
_cell.length_a   1.000
_cell.length_b   1.000
_cell.length_c   1.000
_cell.angle_alpha   90.00
_cell.angle_beta   90.00
_cell.angle_gamma   90.00
#
_symmetry.space_group_name_H-M   'P 1'
#
loop_
_entity.id
_entity.type
_entity.pdbx_description
1 polymer ?
#
loop_
_entity_poly.entity_id
_entity_poly.type
_entity_poly.pdbx_seq_one_letter_code
_entity_poly.pdbx_strand_id
1 'polypeptide(L)'
;MRRGAKGFATTIAANAWKLYLKDIAQDGAGPLSVALDAFLSHIVYIQSKTKGPEAPLHQVHDEFVELLKGMAVHETVVENLDVAVQKSLKSSADERRERLASANRQPEQVVVLTRAFRRNPDVIAEVLLRADGTCEGCGQSAPFQRSDGRPYLEVHHRRRLADGGDDSVENAMALCPNCHRERHYGINYANG
;
A
#
# COMPACT_ATOMS: atom_id res chain seq x y z
N MET A 1 33.54 -28.28 32.10
CA MET A 1 33.68 -27.05 31.28
C MET A 1 32.64 -27.06 30.17
N ARG A 2 31.49 -26.38 30.36
CA ARG A 2 30.56 -26.10 29.26
C ARG A 2 31.03 -24.82 28.59
N ARG A 3 31.50 -24.90 27.33
CA ARG A 3 31.80 -23.72 26.52
C ARG A 3 30.49 -23.01 26.24
N GLY A 4 30.27 -21.86 26.87
CA GLY A 4 29.16 -20.97 26.55
C GLY A 4 29.26 -20.56 25.10
N ALA A 5 28.23 -20.83 24.31
CA ALA A 5 28.10 -20.30 22.97
C ALA A 5 28.11 -18.76 23.07
N LYS A 6 29.16 -18.13 22.56
CA LYS A 6 29.20 -16.68 22.40
C LYS A 6 28.14 -16.32 21.36
N GLY A 7 26.98 -15.84 21.82
CA GLY A 7 25.99 -15.23 20.94
C GLY A 7 26.64 -14.02 20.26
N PHE A 8 26.55 -13.92 18.94
CA PHE A 8 26.96 -12.74 18.21
C PHE A 8 25.98 -11.60 18.54
N ALA A 9 26.33 -10.77 19.51
CA ALA A 9 25.63 -9.54 19.82
C ALA A 9 26.34 -8.37 19.13
N THR A 10 26.24 -8.30 17.80
CA THR A 10 26.58 -7.09 17.06
C THR A 10 25.30 -6.49 16.52
N THR A 11 24.50 -5.94 17.44
CA THR A 11 23.45 -4.99 17.06
C THR A 11 24.16 -3.72 16.62
N ILE A 12 24.02 -3.35 15.34
CA ILE A 12 24.49 -2.05 14.85
C ILE A 12 23.82 -0.97 15.70
N ALA A 13 24.61 -0.08 16.29
CA ALA A 13 24.10 0.95 17.18
C ALA A 13 23.23 1.98 16.44
N ALA A 14 22.29 2.62 17.14
CA ALA A 14 21.33 3.55 16.55
C ALA A 14 21.99 4.71 15.77
N ASN A 15 23.14 5.18 16.23
CA ASN A 15 23.94 6.19 15.53
C ASN A 15 24.51 5.71 14.19
N ALA A 16 24.92 4.45 14.09
CA ALA A 16 25.40 3.87 12.84
C ALA A 16 24.25 3.70 11.83
N TRP A 17 23.08 3.23 12.28
CA TRP A 17 21.87 3.19 11.46
C TRP A 17 21.47 4.58 10.96
N LYS A 18 21.51 5.59 11.84
CA LYS A 18 21.23 6.99 11.47
C LYS A 18 22.16 7.51 10.37
N LEU A 19 23.45 7.13 10.39
CA LEU A 19 24.39 7.51 9.34
C LEU A 19 24.05 6.82 8.00
N TYR A 20 23.78 5.52 8.02
CA TYR A 20 23.41 4.77 6.81
C TYR A 20 22.12 5.30 6.19
N LEU A 21 21.08 5.54 7.00
CA LEU A 21 19.81 6.08 6.52
C LEU A 21 19.96 7.50 5.96
N LYS A 22 20.84 8.32 6.54
CA LYS A 22 21.15 9.66 6.02
C LYS A 22 21.82 9.62 4.65
N ASP A 23 22.70 8.65 4.43
CA ASP A 23 23.36 8.46 3.14
C ASP A 23 22.35 8.00 2.09
N ILE A 24 21.58 6.95 2.40
CA ILE A 24 20.54 6.39 1.51
C ILE A 24 19.46 7.44 1.18
N ALA A 25 19.10 8.31 2.12
CA ALA A 25 18.14 9.39 1.88
C ALA A 25 18.57 10.34 0.75
N GLN A 26 19.88 10.47 0.47
CA GLN A 26 20.38 11.29 -0.64
C GLN A 26 20.07 10.67 -2.00
N ASP A 27 19.90 9.34 -2.06
CA ASP A 27 19.55 8.61 -3.28
C ASP A 27 18.03 8.65 -3.58
N GLY A 28 17.23 9.19 -2.66
CA GLY A 28 15.80 9.47 -2.86
C GLY A 28 14.85 8.64 -1.97
N ALA A 29 13.55 8.93 -2.12
CA ALA A 29 12.50 8.37 -1.27
C ALA A 29 12.34 6.83 -1.43
N GLY A 30 12.56 6.31 -2.63
CA GLY A 30 12.44 4.87 -2.92
C GLY A 30 13.47 4.04 -2.15
N PRO A 31 14.79 4.27 -2.35
CA PRO A 31 15.84 3.62 -1.57
C PRO A 31 15.66 3.78 -0.06
N LEU A 32 15.28 4.98 0.41
CA LEU A 32 15.03 5.23 1.83
C LEU A 32 13.88 4.40 2.40
N SER A 33 12.77 4.26 1.66
CA SER A 33 11.64 3.42 2.10
C SER A 33 12.06 1.96 2.28
N VAL A 34 12.81 1.40 1.33
CA VAL A 34 13.28 0.00 1.41
C VAL A 34 14.22 -0.19 2.59
N ALA A 35 15.11 0.78 2.83
CA ALA A 35 16.02 0.74 3.97
C ALA A 35 15.29 0.82 5.31
N LEU A 36 14.24 1.64 5.41
CA LEU A 36 13.40 1.74 6.60
C LEU A 36 12.63 0.45 6.91
N ASP A 37 12.08 -0.23 5.91
CA ASP A 37 11.41 -1.53 6.09
C ASP A 37 12.39 -2.61 6.59
N ALA A 38 13.58 -2.66 6.01
CA ALA A 38 14.65 -3.56 6.44
C ALA A 38 15.10 -3.24 7.88
N PHE A 39 15.21 -1.95 8.21
CA PHE A 39 15.57 -1.50 9.55
C PHE A 39 14.50 -1.84 10.58
N LEU A 40 13.21 -1.63 10.27
CA LEU A 40 12.11 -2.01 11.15
C LEU A 40 12.06 -3.52 11.37
N SER A 41 12.27 -4.32 10.32
CA SER A 41 12.36 -5.78 10.44
C SER A 41 13.51 -6.20 11.36
N HIS A 42 14.63 -5.50 11.29
CA HIS A 42 15.77 -5.73 12.19
C HIS A 42 15.44 -5.36 13.64
N ILE A 43 14.77 -4.23 13.88
CA ILE A 43 14.29 -3.81 15.19
C ILE A 43 13.39 -4.91 15.79
N VAL A 44 12.35 -5.33 15.07
CA VAL A 44 11.42 -6.39 15.51
C VAL A 44 12.15 -7.70 15.81
N TYR A 45 13.14 -8.07 14.99
CA TYR A 45 13.95 -9.25 15.22
C TYR A 45 14.74 -9.16 16.53
N ILE A 46 15.41 -8.04 16.81
CA ILE A 46 16.17 -7.84 18.06
C ILE A 46 15.23 -7.88 19.27
N GLN A 47 14.02 -7.34 19.12
CA GLN A 47 12.97 -7.31 20.12
C GLN A 47 12.55 -8.72 20.53
N SER A 48 12.45 -9.61 19.53
CA SER A 48 12.15 -11.02 19.75
C SER A 48 13.28 -11.80 20.45
N LYS A 49 14.52 -11.28 20.41
CA LYS A 49 15.72 -11.97 20.93
C LYS A 49 16.29 -11.36 22.21
N THR A 50 15.99 -10.10 22.52
CA THR A 50 16.58 -9.37 23.65
C THR A 50 15.50 -8.68 24.48
N LYS A 51 15.75 -8.49 25.79
CA LYS A 51 14.87 -7.76 26.73
C LYS A 51 15.32 -6.30 26.94
N GLY A 52 16.14 -5.75 26.04
CA GLY A 52 16.77 -4.43 26.20
C GLY A 52 15.93 -3.26 25.65
N PRO A 53 16.25 -2.00 26.02
CA PRO A 53 15.50 -0.84 25.55
C PRO A 53 15.90 -0.46 24.11
N GLU A 54 15.01 -0.72 23.16
CA GLU A 54 15.18 -0.38 21.73
C GLU A 54 14.61 1.00 21.35
N ALA A 55 14.21 1.80 22.34
CA ALA A 55 13.67 3.14 22.14
C ALA A 55 14.56 4.01 21.22
N PRO A 56 15.91 3.97 21.30
CA PRO A 56 16.76 4.74 20.39
C PRO A 56 16.67 4.30 18.91
N LEU A 57 16.44 3.01 18.64
CA LEU A 57 16.30 2.53 17.26
C LEU A 57 14.94 2.93 16.66
N HIS A 58 13.87 2.86 17.45
CA HIS A 58 12.56 3.37 17.04
C HIS A 58 12.60 4.88 16.80
N GLN A 59 13.28 5.63 17.66
CA GLN A 59 13.44 7.07 17.48
C GLN A 59 14.15 7.40 16.15
N VAL A 60 15.20 6.66 15.79
CA VAL A 60 15.87 6.82 14.49
C VAL A 60 14.93 6.42 13.35
N HIS A 61 14.22 5.30 13.47
CA HIS A 61 13.24 4.87 12.46
C HIS A 61 12.18 5.96 12.23
N ASP A 62 11.58 6.46 13.30
CA ASP A 62 10.50 7.45 13.24
C ASP A 62 11.00 8.79 12.67
N GLU A 63 12.20 9.24 13.04
CA GLU A 63 12.85 10.42 12.46
C GLU A 63 12.95 10.33 10.93
N PHE A 64 13.38 9.18 10.42
CA PHE A 64 13.55 9.00 8.97
C PHE A 64 12.23 8.68 8.26
N VAL A 65 11.22 8.15 8.96
CA VAL A 65 9.85 8.09 8.43
C VAL A 65 9.28 9.50 8.22
N GLU A 66 9.53 10.44 9.13
CA GLU A 66 9.13 11.84 8.91
C GLU A 66 9.90 12.50 7.76
N LEU A 67 11.20 12.20 7.62
CA LEU A 67 11.97 12.65 6.46
C LEU A 67 11.39 12.08 5.15
N LEU A 68 11.09 10.77 5.11
CA LEU A 68 10.49 10.11 3.96
C LEU A 68 9.13 10.72 3.61
N LYS A 69 8.30 11.04 4.61
CA LYS A 69 7.01 11.74 4.41
C LYS A 69 7.19 13.10 3.74
N GLY A 70 8.26 13.83 4.07
CA GLY A 70 8.59 15.10 3.42
C GLY A 70 9.13 14.97 2.00
N MET A 71 9.72 13.82 1.66
CA MET A 71 10.25 13.52 0.32
C MET A 71 9.19 12.94 -0.63
N ALA A 72 8.19 12.25 -0.09
CA ALA A 72 7.14 11.63 -0.88
C ALA A 72 6.10 12.67 -1.32
N VAL A 73 5.59 12.52 -2.54
CA VAL A 73 4.48 13.35 -3.03
C VAL A 73 3.19 12.85 -2.35
N HIS A 74 2.45 13.75 -1.70
CA HIS A 74 1.12 13.45 -1.15
C HIS A 74 0.16 13.09 -2.30
N GLU A 75 -0.81 12.21 -2.04
CA GLU A 75 -1.87 11.55 -2.87
C GLU A 75 -2.35 12.18 -4.21
N THR A 76 -2.02 13.44 -4.47
CA THR A 76 -2.26 14.26 -5.67
C THR A 76 -1.80 13.68 -7.01
N VAL A 77 -0.96 12.64 -7.07
CA VAL A 77 -0.46 12.11 -8.35
C VAL A 77 -1.57 11.51 -9.22
N VAL A 78 -2.51 10.77 -8.62
CA VAL A 78 -3.62 10.13 -9.38
C VAL A 78 -4.64 11.16 -9.84
N GLU A 79 -5.02 12.10 -8.96
CA GLU A 79 -5.94 13.19 -9.29
C GLU A 79 -5.39 14.07 -10.42
N ASN A 80 -4.08 14.33 -10.41
CA ASN A 80 -3.41 15.07 -11.48
C ASN A 80 -3.46 14.33 -12.83
N LEU A 81 -3.38 13.00 -12.83
CA LEU A 81 -3.44 12.22 -14.06
C LEU A 81 -4.84 12.25 -14.69
N ASP A 82 -5.90 12.04 -13.90
CA ASP A 82 -7.27 12.05 -14.43
C ASP A 82 -7.63 13.41 -15.04
N VAL A 83 -7.26 14.52 -14.38
CA VAL A 83 -7.44 15.87 -14.91
C VAL A 83 -6.66 16.05 -16.23
N ALA A 84 -5.41 15.60 -16.29
CA ALA A 84 -4.59 15.66 -17.50
C ALA A 84 -5.17 14.81 -18.64
N VAL A 85 -5.70 13.63 -18.33
CA VAL A 85 -6.41 12.77 -19.30
C VAL A 85 -7.65 13.47 -19.82
N GLN A 86 -8.49 14.04 -18.95
CA GLN A 86 -9.68 14.80 -19.38
C GLN A 86 -9.33 15.99 -20.27
N LYS A 87 -8.24 16.72 -19.94
CA LYS A 87 -7.72 17.77 -20.82
C LYS A 87 -7.29 17.21 -22.18
N SER A 88 -6.61 16.07 -22.21
CA SER A 88 -6.17 15.40 -23.44
C SER A 88 -7.35 14.87 -24.28
N LEU A 89 -8.39 14.36 -23.64
CA LEU A 89 -9.62 13.90 -24.31
C LEU A 89 -10.38 15.05 -24.98
N LYS A 90 -10.32 16.26 -24.42
CA LYS A 90 -10.88 17.49 -25.03
C LYS A 90 -10.09 18.01 -26.23
N SER A 91 -8.88 17.53 -26.47
CA SER A 91 -8.06 17.90 -27.64
C SER A 91 -8.36 17.02 -28.86
N SER A 92 -7.96 17.47 -30.04
CA SER A 92 -8.15 16.70 -31.27
C SER A 92 -7.23 15.47 -31.33
N ALA A 93 -7.55 14.53 -32.21
CA ALA A 93 -6.70 13.36 -32.42
C ALA A 93 -5.33 13.74 -33.00
N ASP A 94 -5.26 14.76 -33.86
CA ASP A 94 -4.00 15.26 -34.43
C ASP A 94 -3.12 15.90 -33.36
N GLU A 95 -3.68 16.75 -32.51
CA GLU A 95 -2.95 17.37 -31.41
C GLU A 95 -2.38 16.33 -30.44
N ARG A 96 -3.13 15.25 -30.17
CA ARG A 96 -2.61 14.12 -29.38
C ARG A 96 -1.47 13.40 -30.09
N ARG A 97 -1.61 13.12 -31.39
CA ARG A 97 -0.57 12.45 -32.20
C ARG A 97 0.73 13.26 -32.24
N GLU A 98 0.64 14.57 -32.39
CA GLU A 98 1.81 15.46 -32.36
C GLU A 98 2.52 15.42 -31.01
N ARG A 99 1.78 15.52 -29.90
CA ARG A 99 2.37 15.38 -28.55
C ARG A 99 3.03 14.02 -28.35
N LEU A 100 2.44 12.95 -28.85
CA LEU A 100 2.98 11.59 -28.75
C LEU A 100 4.22 11.37 -29.62
N ALA A 101 4.34 12.07 -30.75
CA ALA A 101 5.50 11.95 -31.65
C ALA A 101 6.80 12.45 -31.00
N SER A 102 6.71 13.45 -30.13
CA SER A 102 7.85 14.04 -29.41
C SER A 102 7.96 13.60 -27.94
N ALA A 103 6.99 12.82 -27.43
CA ALA A 103 6.98 12.39 -26.04
C ALA A 103 8.08 11.37 -25.72
N ASN A 104 8.67 11.49 -24.53
CA ASN A 104 9.46 10.42 -23.96
C ASN A 104 8.55 9.20 -23.70
N ARG A 105 8.94 8.04 -24.23
CA ARG A 105 8.20 6.79 -24.06
C ARG A 105 8.49 6.09 -22.74
N GLN A 106 9.53 6.54 -22.02
CA GLN A 106 9.85 6.07 -20.68
C GLN A 106 9.22 7.04 -19.67
N PRO A 107 8.15 6.64 -18.96
CA PRO A 107 7.56 7.49 -17.95
C PRO A 107 8.52 7.66 -16.77
N GLU A 108 8.48 8.84 -16.16
CA GLU A 108 9.17 9.08 -14.90
C GLU A 108 8.54 8.25 -13.77
N GLN A 109 9.37 7.66 -12.91
CA GLN A 109 8.91 6.98 -11.72
C GLN A 109 8.75 7.99 -10.58
N VAL A 110 7.59 7.98 -9.95
CA VAL A 110 7.30 8.84 -8.79
C VAL A 110 7.04 7.97 -7.56
N VAL A 111 7.58 8.39 -6.42
CA VAL A 111 7.34 7.74 -5.12
C VAL A 111 6.17 8.44 -4.44
N VAL A 112 5.13 7.65 -4.15
CA VAL A 112 3.91 8.14 -3.50
C VAL A 112 3.78 7.49 -2.13
N LEU A 113 3.49 8.29 -1.11
CA LEU A 113 3.09 7.79 0.19
C LEU A 113 1.57 7.69 0.24
N THR A 114 1.06 6.49 0.52
CA THR A 114 -0.38 6.24 0.67
C THR A 114 -0.72 5.82 2.10
N ARG A 115 -1.91 6.20 2.56
CA ARG A 115 -2.48 5.70 3.81
C ARG A 115 -3.35 4.49 3.49
N ALA A 116 -3.13 3.39 4.19
CA ALA A 116 -3.94 2.18 4.05
C ALA A 116 -4.46 1.73 5.41
N PHE A 117 -5.65 1.13 5.40
CA PHE A 117 -6.21 0.48 6.59
C PHE A 117 -5.66 -0.94 6.73
N ARG A 118 -5.17 -1.29 7.93
CA ARG A 118 -4.88 -2.68 8.29
C ARG A 118 -6.20 -3.39 8.57
N ARG A 119 -6.74 -4.06 7.56
CA ARG A 119 -8.01 -4.79 7.64
C ARG A 119 -7.85 -6.09 8.44
N ASN A 120 -8.90 -6.49 9.14
CA ASN A 120 -8.99 -7.74 9.86
C ASN A 120 -9.11 -8.90 8.86
N PRO A 121 -8.15 -9.84 8.83
CA PRO A 121 -8.19 -10.97 7.90
C PRO A 121 -9.40 -11.89 8.11
N ASP A 122 -9.93 -11.99 9.33
CA ASP A 122 -11.06 -12.87 9.64
C ASP A 122 -12.36 -12.33 9.03
N VAL A 123 -12.54 -11.00 9.01
CA VAL A 123 -13.68 -10.35 8.32
C VAL A 123 -13.63 -10.65 6.83
N ILE A 124 -12.43 -10.57 6.22
CA ILE A 124 -12.24 -10.86 4.81
C ILE A 124 -12.57 -12.34 4.53
N ALA A 125 -12.03 -13.26 5.33
CA ALA A 125 -12.24 -14.69 5.16
C ALA A 125 -13.71 -15.07 5.30
N GLU A 126 -14.39 -14.58 6.35
CA GLU A 126 -15.80 -14.86 6.62
C GLU A 126 -16.71 -14.39 5.47
N VAL A 127 -16.46 -13.18 4.96
CA VAL A 127 -17.24 -12.60 3.85
C VAL A 127 -17.02 -13.38 2.55
N LEU A 128 -15.80 -13.84 2.27
CA LEU A 128 -15.51 -14.65 1.09
C LEU A 128 -16.12 -16.05 1.18
N LEU A 129 -16.12 -16.66 2.37
CA LEU A 129 -16.76 -17.96 2.62
C LEU A 129 -18.28 -17.85 2.49
N ARG A 130 -18.89 -16.83 3.11
CA ARG A 130 -20.33 -16.54 3.00
C ARG A 130 -20.78 -16.37 1.55
N ALA A 131 -19.96 -15.72 0.74
CA ALA A 131 -20.26 -15.45 -0.66
C ALA A 131 -20.20 -16.70 -1.55
N ASP A 132 -19.47 -17.75 -1.14
CA ASP A 132 -19.31 -19.02 -1.86
C ASP A 132 -19.08 -18.85 -3.37
N GLY A 133 -18.15 -17.94 -3.72
CA GLY A 133 -17.80 -17.65 -5.11
C GLY A 133 -18.88 -16.93 -5.92
N THR A 134 -19.93 -16.41 -5.28
CA THR A 134 -20.99 -15.62 -5.91
C THR A 134 -20.87 -14.15 -5.49
N CYS A 135 -20.90 -13.22 -6.44
CA CYS A 135 -20.87 -11.79 -6.19
C CYS A 135 -22.14 -11.34 -5.45
N GLU A 136 -21.99 -10.73 -4.27
CA GLU A 136 -23.11 -10.20 -3.47
C GLU A 136 -23.69 -8.89 -4.03
N GLY A 137 -23.13 -8.37 -5.13
CA GLY A 137 -23.65 -7.20 -5.86
C GLY A 137 -24.57 -7.58 -7.01
N CYS A 138 -24.11 -8.45 -7.91
CA CYS A 138 -24.84 -8.82 -9.13
C CYS A 138 -25.37 -10.26 -9.16
N GLY A 139 -25.07 -11.07 -8.14
CA GLY A 139 -25.48 -12.47 -8.06
C GLY A 139 -24.80 -13.41 -9.06
N GLN A 140 -23.82 -12.93 -9.83
CA GLN A 140 -23.06 -13.75 -10.78
C GLN A 140 -21.91 -14.45 -10.08
N SER A 141 -21.54 -15.64 -10.58
CA SER A 141 -20.34 -16.34 -10.13
C SER A 141 -19.08 -15.49 -10.36
N ALA A 142 -18.05 -15.76 -9.55
CA ALA A 142 -16.75 -15.11 -9.67
C ALA A 142 -16.22 -15.28 -11.11
N PRO A 143 -15.63 -14.21 -11.69
CA PRO A 143 -15.27 -14.20 -13.11
C PRO A 143 -14.13 -15.17 -13.46
N PHE A 144 -13.31 -15.54 -12.47
CA PHE A 144 -12.22 -16.50 -12.63
C PHE A 144 -11.82 -17.07 -11.27
N GLN A 145 -10.98 -18.11 -11.30
CA GLN A 145 -10.34 -18.68 -10.12
C GLN A 145 -8.90 -18.18 -9.97
N ARG A 146 -8.47 -18.01 -8.73
CA ARG A 146 -7.08 -17.77 -8.36
C ARG A 146 -6.21 -18.97 -8.73
N SER A 147 -4.89 -18.77 -8.73
CA SER A 147 -3.92 -19.86 -8.93
C SER A 147 -4.02 -20.98 -7.90
N ASP A 148 -4.61 -20.71 -6.73
CA ASP A 148 -4.91 -21.69 -5.68
C ASP A 148 -6.30 -22.37 -5.83
N GLY A 149 -7.00 -22.11 -6.94
CA GLY A 149 -8.31 -22.69 -7.26
C GLY A 149 -9.51 -21.98 -6.64
N ARG A 150 -9.32 -21.01 -5.73
CA ARG A 150 -10.43 -20.30 -5.09
C ARG A 150 -11.08 -19.27 -6.03
N PRO A 151 -12.40 -19.05 -5.97
CA PRO A 151 -13.07 -18.02 -6.76
C PRO A 151 -12.53 -16.61 -6.42
N TYR A 152 -12.34 -15.76 -7.43
CA TYR A 152 -11.86 -14.40 -7.24
C TYR A 152 -13.00 -13.40 -6.99
N LEU A 153 -13.12 -12.93 -5.75
CA LEU A 153 -13.94 -11.79 -5.34
C LEU A 153 -13.10 -10.80 -4.51
N GLU A 154 -13.53 -9.55 -4.45
CA GLU A 154 -12.91 -8.45 -3.71
C GLU A 154 -13.84 -8.03 -2.56
N VAL A 155 -13.31 -7.99 -1.34
CA VAL A 155 -14.10 -7.55 -0.16
C VAL A 155 -14.15 -6.04 -0.09
N HIS A 156 -15.37 -5.52 -0.05
CA HIS A 156 -15.74 -4.11 -0.03
C HIS A 156 -16.57 -3.78 1.21
N HIS A 157 -16.28 -2.67 1.88
CA HIS A 157 -17.11 -2.18 2.97
C HIS A 157 -18.23 -1.30 2.41
N ARG A 158 -19.50 -1.60 2.75
CA ARG A 158 -20.70 -0.88 2.35
C ARG A 158 -20.60 0.59 2.73
N ARG A 159 -20.25 0.89 3.99
CA ARG A 159 -19.71 2.18 4.41
C ARG A 159 -18.20 2.07 4.40
N ARG A 160 -17.52 2.84 3.55
CA ARG A 160 -16.07 2.76 3.41
C ARG A 160 -15.37 3.06 4.73
N LEU A 161 -14.25 2.40 4.99
CA LEU A 161 -13.42 2.68 6.17
C LEU A 161 -12.93 4.14 6.21
N ALA A 162 -12.66 4.73 5.03
CA ALA A 162 -12.29 6.14 4.89
C ALA A 162 -13.39 7.10 5.37
N ASP A 163 -14.66 6.68 5.30
CA ASP A 163 -15.83 7.46 5.74
C ASP A 163 -16.27 7.10 7.16
N GLY A 164 -15.39 6.42 7.93
CA GLY A 164 -15.64 5.96 9.28
C GLY A 164 -16.55 4.74 9.38
N GLY A 165 -16.58 3.89 8.35
CA GLY A 165 -17.21 2.58 8.42
C GLY A 165 -16.41 1.59 9.25
N ASP A 166 -17.11 0.65 9.90
CA ASP A 166 -16.48 -0.37 10.74
C ASP A 166 -15.91 -1.52 9.90
N ASP A 167 -14.81 -2.11 10.36
CA ASP A 167 -14.26 -3.33 9.76
C ASP A 167 -14.95 -4.57 10.33
N SER A 168 -16.20 -4.79 9.89
CA SER A 168 -17.07 -5.87 10.35
C SER A 168 -17.68 -6.66 9.20
N VAL A 169 -18.12 -7.89 9.48
CA VAL A 169 -18.74 -8.79 8.49
C VAL A 169 -20.07 -8.22 7.97
N GLU A 170 -20.80 -7.50 8.81
CA GLU A 170 -22.07 -6.84 8.49
C GLU A 170 -21.86 -5.64 7.57
N ASN A 171 -20.75 -4.91 7.76
CA ASN A 171 -20.39 -3.80 6.88
C ASN A 171 -19.67 -4.28 5.61
N ALA A 172 -19.20 -5.53 5.54
CA ALA A 172 -18.42 -6.02 4.41
C ALA A 172 -19.22 -6.91 3.44
N MET A 173 -18.85 -6.87 2.16
CA MET A 173 -19.44 -7.66 1.10
C MET A 173 -18.41 -8.13 0.05
N ALA A 174 -18.61 -9.31 -0.52
CA ALA A 174 -17.78 -9.86 -1.58
C ALA A 174 -18.31 -9.47 -2.96
N LEU A 175 -17.49 -8.82 -3.78
CA LEU A 175 -17.87 -8.30 -5.10
C LEU A 175 -16.96 -8.83 -6.20
N CYS A 176 -17.50 -9.01 -7.39
CA CYS A 176 -16.65 -9.17 -8.57
C CYS A 176 -15.92 -7.84 -8.87
N PRO A 177 -14.79 -7.86 -9.61
CA PRO A 177 -14.02 -6.65 -9.93
C PRO A 177 -14.86 -5.54 -10.55
N ASN A 178 -15.83 -5.90 -11.40
CA ASN A 178 -16.70 -4.94 -12.08
C ASN A 178 -17.62 -4.21 -11.08
N CYS A 179 -18.36 -4.96 -10.26
CA CYS A 179 -19.22 -4.38 -9.22
C CYS A 179 -18.41 -3.63 -8.16
N HIS A 180 -17.20 -4.09 -7.85
CA HIS A 180 -16.32 -3.39 -6.92
C HIS A 180 -15.93 -2.01 -7.47
N ARG A 181 -15.48 -1.94 -8.73
CA ARG A 181 -15.14 -0.66 -9.38
C ARG A 181 -16.34 0.24 -9.59
N GLU A 182 -17.50 -0.29 -9.94
CA GLU A 182 -18.74 0.48 -10.08
C GLU A 182 -19.11 1.19 -8.76
N ARG A 183 -18.91 0.55 -7.60
CA ARG A 183 -19.15 1.23 -6.31
C ARG A 183 -18.21 2.38 -6.00
N HIS A 184 -17.02 2.39 -6.60
CA HIS A 184 -16.06 3.47 -6.45
C HIS A 184 -16.25 4.61 -7.44
N TYR A 185 -16.60 4.29 -8.70
CA TYR A 185 -16.55 5.26 -9.80
C TYR A 185 -17.84 5.34 -10.63
N GLY A 186 -18.79 4.43 -10.39
CA GLY A 186 -20.03 4.35 -11.13
C GLY A 186 -20.99 5.47 -10.75
N ILE A 187 -21.73 5.98 -11.74
CA ILE A 187 -22.71 7.06 -11.57
C ILE A 187 -23.76 6.73 -10.50
N ASN A 188 -24.09 5.46 -10.34
CA ASN A 188 -25.05 4.95 -9.35
C ASN A 188 -24.56 5.11 -7.90
N TYR A 189 -23.28 5.37 -7.69
CA TYR A 189 -22.63 5.46 -6.37
C TYR A 189 -21.86 6.77 -6.16
N ALA A 190 -21.99 7.74 -7.08
CA ALA A 190 -21.25 9.00 -7.07
C ALA A 190 -21.63 9.97 -5.92
N ASN A 191 -22.68 9.68 -5.14
CA ASN A 191 -23.21 10.53 -4.07
C ASN A 191 -23.29 9.81 -2.70
N GLY A 192 -22.46 8.78 -2.48
CA GLY A 192 -22.39 8.05 -1.21
C GLY A 192 -21.48 8.71 -0.19
#